data_AF-A0A8X8KLD2-F1
#
_entry.id   AF-A0A8X8KLD2-F1
#
_cell.length_a   1.000
_cell.length_b   1.000
_cell.length_c   1.000
_cell.angle_alpha   90.00
_cell.angle_beta   90.00
_cell.angle_gamma   90.00
#
_symmetry.space_group_name_H-M   'P 1'
#
loop_
_entity.id
_entity.type
_entity.pdbx_description
1 polymer ?
#
loop_
_entity_poly.entity_id
_entity_poly.type
_entity_poly.pdbx_seq_one_letter_code
_entity_poly.pdbx_strand_id
1 'polypeptide(L)'
;MKTQAEINKRLDAYRKGTVDSPYRVKVWTSYDNRFYPMEPGCIDVDKSFHAQCADLTIDYILWLTDNEFRIRGDAKDAINPKKNKLPEGWKIVLNRPSTVPRKGWIAVFTDGTYWEYGHIGMVYDGGNTSRFQILEQNWNGWANKKPSLRWDNYYGLTHFIVPPVAKEVKKASTNKKETPKQKSTKKSTKKELPKITKHITGYSMDKRGYNPKGVVLHNDAGGMNYKQYYNNLVNANYDRLARGIAHAYVDRTGIWEAIDESRIAWHVADGTRPGSGNHDFYGIEVNQSLRASDKEFLENEQAVFQFAAEKLKKWGLPANRNTVRLHNEFSQTSCPHRSMVLHTGLDPLYHSITEHARLKLKDYFIKQIRAYMNGKKPTSKVVVSKPGSASTPATRKDANGYRENPHGTLYKEEHATFTANANIITRYVGPFTNLPQAGILKAGQTIIYDEVMKQDGYIWVGYTAYDGKRVYLPVRTWDRETDSVGKLWGVIN
;
A
#
# COMPACT_ATOMS: atom_id res chain seq x y z
N MET A 1 -23.38 -1.63 -26.08
CA MET A 1 -23.09 -1.54 -24.62
C MET A 1 -23.06 -2.93 -24.01
N LYS A 2 -22.15 -3.20 -23.08
CA LYS A 2 -22.00 -4.51 -22.43
C LYS A 2 -22.43 -4.44 -20.95
N THR A 3 -22.94 -5.55 -20.42
CA THR A 3 -23.30 -5.69 -18.99
C THR A 3 -22.05 -5.86 -18.13
N GLN A 4 -22.15 -5.60 -16.82
CA GLN A 4 -21.03 -5.82 -15.90
C GLN A 4 -20.60 -7.29 -15.85
N ALA A 5 -21.55 -8.23 -15.97
CA ALA A 5 -21.26 -9.66 -16.02
C ALA A 5 -20.40 -10.04 -17.25
N GLU A 6 -20.73 -9.51 -18.42
CA GLU A 6 -19.95 -9.72 -19.65
C GLU A 6 -18.55 -9.12 -19.53
N ILE A 7 -18.44 -7.89 -18.99
CA ILE A 7 -17.16 -7.23 -18.73
C ILE A 7 -16.28 -8.10 -17.82
N ASN A 8 -16.83 -8.55 -16.69
CA ASN A 8 -16.10 -9.39 -15.74
C ASN A 8 -15.61 -10.68 -16.39
N LYS A 9 -16.47 -11.36 -17.17
CA LYS A 9 -16.13 -12.58 -17.89
C LYS A 9 -15.01 -12.34 -18.92
N ARG A 10 -15.05 -11.22 -19.64
CA ARG A 10 -14.03 -10.87 -20.64
C ARG A 10 -12.68 -10.58 -20.00
N LEU A 11 -12.63 -9.80 -18.91
CA LEU A 11 -11.41 -9.54 -18.14
C LEU A 11 -10.75 -10.84 -17.64
N ASP A 12 -11.56 -11.77 -17.13
CA ASP A 12 -11.05 -13.08 -16.70
C ASP A 12 -10.52 -13.90 -17.88
N ALA A 13 -11.13 -13.79 -19.06
CA ALA A 13 -10.70 -14.50 -20.26
C ALA A 13 -9.40 -13.93 -20.84
N TYR A 14 -9.19 -12.61 -20.80
CA TYR A 14 -7.89 -12.01 -21.15
C TYR A 14 -6.77 -12.56 -20.27
N ARG A 15 -6.98 -12.54 -18.93
CA ARG A 15 -6.00 -13.07 -17.95
C ARG A 15 -5.66 -14.55 -18.20
N LYS A 16 -6.65 -15.35 -18.60
CA LYS A 16 -6.47 -16.78 -18.90
C LYS A 16 -5.89 -17.05 -20.28
N GLY A 17 -5.79 -16.04 -21.15
CA GLY A 17 -5.38 -16.21 -22.55
C GLY A 17 -6.45 -16.92 -23.40
N THR A 18 -7.73 -16.86 -22.98
CA THR A 18 -8.86 -17.54 -23.63
C THR A 18 -9.92 -16.55 -24.13
N VAL A 19 -9.61 -15.25 -24.19
CA VAL A 19 -10.58 -14.25 -24.66
C VAL A 19 -10.99 -14.53 -26.10
N ASP A 20 -12.27 -14.32 -26.38
CA ASP A 20 -12.77 -14.32 -27.74
C ASP A 20 -12.45 -12.97 -28.40
N SER A 21 -11.32 -12.93 -29.09
CA SER A 21 -10.81 -11.77 -29.82
C SER A 21 -10.07 -12.27 -31.06
N PRO A 22 -10.29 -11.64 -32.24
CA PRO A 22 -9.51 -11.95 -33.44
C PRO A 22 -8.04 -11.52 -33.32
N TYR A 23 -7.72 -10.61 -32.39
CA TYR A 23 -6.37 -10.08 -32.15
C TYR A 23 -5.59 -10.89 -31.11
N ARG A 24 -6.20 -11.95 -30.55
CA ARG A 24 -5.50 -12.85 -29.64
C ARG A 24 -4.55 -13.77 -30.40
N VAL A 25 -3.29 -13.73 -30.03
CA VAL A 25 -2.23 -14.65 -30.47
C VAL A 25 -2.58 -16.08 -30.05
N LYS A 26 -2.66 -17.02 -31.01
CA LYS A 26 -3.05 -18.43 -30.77
C LYS A 26 -1.88 -19.39 -30.66
N VAL A 27 -0.79 -19.07 -31.34
CA VAL A 27 0.48 -19.81 -31.37
C VAL A 27 1.60 -18.82 -31.14
N TRP A 28 2.80 -19.28 -30.78
CA TRP A 28 3.94 -18.38 -30.64
C TRP A 28 4.18 -17.60 -31.94
N THR A 29 4.15 -16.27 -31.86
CA THR A 29 4.23 -15.38 -33.03
C THR A 29 5.32 -14.34 -32.82
N SER A 30 6.11 -14.07 -33.86
CA SER A 30 7.14 -13.02 -33.84
C SER A 30 7.26 -12.43 -35.25
N TYR A 31 7.43 -11.12 -35.33
CA TYR A 31 7.71 -10.40 -36.57
C TYR A 31 8.63 -9.18 -36.37
N ASP A 32 8.90 -8.78 -35.12
CA ASP A 32 9.78 -7.68 -34.74
C ASP A 32 10.93 -8.22 -33.89
N ASN A 33 12.16 -8.11 -34.40
CA ASN A 33 13.35 -8.67 -33.77
C ASN A 33 13.82 -7.90 -32.52
N ARG A 34 13.22 -6.74 -32.22
CA ARG A 34 13.49 -5.97 -31.00
C ARG A 34 12.81 -6.55 -29.76
N PHE A 35 11.81 -7.41 -29.96
CA PHE A 35 10.99 -7.98 -28.90
C PHE A 35 11.06 -9.51 -28.89
N TYR A 36 10.70 -10.12 -27.76
CA TYR A 36 10.62 -11.57 -27.67
C TYR A 36 9.35 -12.09 -28.36
N PRO A 37 9.34 -13.36 -28.82
CA PRO A 37 8.15 -13.97 -29.40
C PRO A 37 6.96 -13.90 -28.44
N MET A 38 5.81 -13.48 -28.96
CA MET A 38 4.56 -13.38 -28.22
C MET A 38 4.03 -14.77 -27.87
N GLU A 39 3.73 -15.01 -26.59
CA GLU A 39 3.11 -16.26 -26.16
C GLU A 39 1.62 -16.33 -26.56
N PRO A 40 1.05 -17.53 -26.72
CA PRO A 40 -0.39 -17.71 -26.87
C PRO A 40 -1.16 -17.00 -25.76
N GLY A 41 -2.12 -16.16 -26.15
CA GLY A 41 -2.92 -15.34 -25.25
C GLY A 41 -2.59 -13.85 -25.28
N CYS A 42 -1.45 -13.44 -25.84
CA CYS A 42 -1.16 -12.03 -26.11
C CYS A 42 -2.23 -11.40 -27.00
N ILE A 43 -2.47 -10.10 -26.82
CA ILE A 43 -3.30 -9.28 -27.70
C ILE A 43 -2.38 -8.36 -28.49
N ASP A 44 -2.50 -8.42 -29.81
CA ASP A 44 -1.75 -7.59 -30.75
C ASP A 44 -2.73 -7.14 -31.85
N VAL A 45 -3.16 -5.87 -31.78
CA VAL A 45 -4.24 -5.33 -32.61
C VAL A 45 -3.71 -4.70 -33.88
N ASP A 46 -2.59 -3.99 -33.80
CA ASP A 46 -2.04 -3.21 -34.91
C ASP A 46 -0.89 -3.90 -35.64
N LYS A 47 -0.41 -5.06 -35.13
CA LYS A 47 0.70 -5.82 -35.68
C LYS A 47 2.01 -5.01 -35.74
N SER A 48 2.19 -4.09 -34.79
CA SER A 48 3.39 -3.29 -34.63
C SER A 48 3.91 -3.42 -33.21
N PHE A 49 5.24 -3.57 -33.06
CA PHE A 49 5.90 -3.67 -31.76
C PHE A 49 5.45 -4.84 -30.86
N HIS A 50 4.88 -5.92 -31.42
CA HIS A 50 4.34 -7.05 -30.65
C HIS A 50 3.24 -6.61 -29.65
N ALA A 51 3.06 -7.31 -28.52
CA ALA A 51 1.93 -7.10 -27.63
C ALA A 51 2.20 -5.98 -26.61
N GLN A 52 1.84 -4.75 -26.97
CA GLN A 52 2.00 -3.55 -26.15
C GLN A 52 0.82 -3.34 -25.18
N CYS A 53 0.95 -2.36 -24.27
CA CYS A 53 -0.10 -2.00 -23.32
C CYS A 53 -1.36 -1.44 -24.01
N ALA A 54 -1.18 -0.68 -25.11
CA ALA A 54 -2.28 -0.11 -25.88
C ALA A 54 -3.12 -1.16 -26.60
N ASP A 55 -2.54 -2.24 -27.14
CA ASP A 55 -3.25 -3.30 -27.87
C ASP A 55 -4.40 -3.90 -27.06
N LEU A 56 -4.11 -4.23 -25.81
CA LEU A 56 -5.10 -4.78 -24.89
C LEU A 56 -6.30 -3.84 -24.73
N THR A 57 -6.03 -2.54 -24.61
CA THR A 57 -7.08 -1.53 -24.43
C THR A 57 -7.86 -1.29 -25.72
N ILE A 58 -7.18 -1.30 -26.87
CA ILE A 58 -7.84 -1.15 -28.18
C ILE A 58 -8.81 -2.31 -28.43
N ASP A 59 -8.41 -3.56 -28.23
CA ASP A 59 -9.31 -4.72 -28.37
C ASP A 59 -10.50 -4.63 -27.41
N TYR A 60 -10.27 -4.20 -26.16
CA TYR A 60 -11.33 -4.05 -25.18
C TYR A 60 -12.35 -2.96 -25.57
N ILE A 61 -11.88 -1.82 -26.08
CA ILE A 61 -12.74 -0.73 -26.56
C ILE A 61 -13.52 -1.17 -27.80
N LEU A 62 -12.87 -1.79 -28.78
CA LEU A 62 -13.53 -2.34 -29.97
C LEU A 62 -14.66 -3.29 -29.56
N TRP A 63 -14.43 -4.18 -28.60
CA TRP A 63 -15.49 -5.06 -28.10
C TRP A 63 -16.62 -4.30 -27.37
N LEU A 64 -16.30 -3.31 -26.53
CA LEU A 64 -17.32 -2.53 -25.80
C LEU A 64 -18.25 -1.76 -26.73
N THR A 65 -17.73 -1.31 -27.87
CA THR A 65 -18.41 -0.48 -28.86
C THR A 65 -18.82 -1.24 -30.11
N ASP A 66 -18.81 -2.57 -30.09
CA ASP A 66 -19.20 -3.39 -31.25
C ASP A 66 -18.45 -3.01 -32.55
N ASN A 67 -17.15 -2.71 -32.40
CA ASN A 67 -16.19 -2.23 -33.41
C ASN A 67 -16.41 -0.82 -33.97
N GLU A 68 -17.34 -0.04 -33.42
CA GLU A 68 -17.64 1.32 -33.91
C GLU A 68 -16.60 2.37 -33.54
N PHE A 69 -15.76 2.12 -32.53
CA PHE A 69 -14.77 3.09 -32.06
C PHE A 69 -13.42 2.45 -31.76
N ARG A 70 -12.35 3.11 -32.20
CA ARG A 70 -10.95 2.72 -31.99
C ARG A 70 -10.15 3.93 -31.53
N ILE A 71 -9.46 3.80 -30.40
CA ILE A 71 -8.50 4.83 -29.98
C ILE A 71 -7.26 4.83 -30.90
N ARG A 72 -6.65 6.01 -31.07
CA ARG A 72 -5.49 6.26 -31.92
C ARG A 72 -4.34 6.85 -31.11
N GLY A 73 -3.11 6.58 -31.53
CA GLY A 73 -1.89 7.06 -30.88
C GLY A 73 -1.44 6.16 -29.73
N ASP A 74 -0.55 6.69 -28.90
CA ASP A 74 0.04 5.95 -27.78
C ASP A 74 -0.94 5.86 -26.60
N ALA A 75 -0.54 5.16 -25.54
CA ALA A 75 -1.34 5.00 -24.32
C ALA A 75 -1.80 6.35 -23.74
N LYS A 76 -0.93 7.37 -23.71
CA LYS A 76 -1.30 8.71 -23.20
C LYS A 76 -2.32 9.44 -24.06
N ASP A 77 -2.42 9.11 -25.34
CA ASP A 77 -3.33 9.78 -26.26
C ASP A 77 -4.79 9.35 -26.07
N ALA A 78 -5.05 8.25 -25.35
CA ALA A 78 -6.40 7.77 -25.05
C ALA A 78 -7.28 8.82 -24.36
N ILE A 79 -6.67 9.77 -23.64
CA ILE A 79 -7.36 10.89 -22.97
C ILE A 79 -7.25 12.22 -23.72
N ASN A 80 -6.56 12.27 -24.86
CA ASN A 80 -6.36 13.50 -25.63
C ASN A 80 -7.58 13.78 -26.52
N PRO A 81 -8.40 14.80 -26.22
CA PRO A 81 -9.65 15.06 -26.94
C PRO A 81 -9.43 15.51 -28.40
N LYS A 82 -8.22 15.97 -28.75
CA LYS A 82 -7.89 16.33 -30.14
C LYS A 82 -7.62 15.10 -31.02
N LYS A 83 -7.18 13.98 -30.42
CA LYS A 83 -6.91 12.72 -31.13
C LYS A 83 -8.08 11.75 -31.03
N ASN A 84 -8.68 11.67 -29.85
CA ASN A 84 -9.69 10.67 -29.51
C ASN A 84 -10.93 11.36 -28.93
N LYS A 85 -11.97 11.52 -29.76
CA LYS A 85 -13.30 11.93 -29.30
C LYS A 85 -14.06 10.69 -28.85
N LEU A 86 -14.18 10.49 -27.53
CA LEU A 86 -14.82 9.30 -26.97
C LEU A 86 -16.32 9.23 -27.37
N PRO A 87 -16.89 8.02 -27.52
CA PRO A 87 -18.31 7.84 -27.82
C PRO A 87 -19.22 8.41 -26.73
N GLU A 88 -20.48 8.64 -27.09
CA GLU A 88 -21.48 9.12 -26.14
C GLU A 88 -21.60 8.19 -24.91
N GLY A 89 -21.73 8.78 -23.72
CA GLY A 89 -21.83 8.07 -22.45
C GLY A 89 -20.50 7.65 -21.81
N TRP A 90 -19.38 7.73 -22.53
CA TRP A 90 -18.05 7.52 -21.98
C TRP A 90 -17.56 8.76 -21.23
N LYS A 91 -16.81 8.56 -20.14
CA LYS A 91 -16.30 9.68 -19.33
C LYS A 91 -14.80 9.54 -19.10
N ILE A 92 -14.08 10.64 -19.25
CA ILE A 92 -12.72 10.78 -18.73
C ILE A 92 -12.84 11.36 -17.33
N VAL A 93 -12.30 10.65 -16.35
CA VAL A 93 -12.30 11.03 -14.94
C VAL A 93 -10.86 11.25 -14.52
N LEU A 94 -10.54 12.47 -14.09
CA LEU A 94 -9.24 12.77 -13.49
C LEU A 94 -9.04 11.88 -12.24
N ASN A 95 -7.89 11.22 -12.16
CA ASN A 95 -7.48 10.52 -10.96
C ASN A 95 -7.15 11.55 -9.88
N ARG A 96 -7.99 11.61 -8.86
CA ARG A 96 -7.78 12.42 -7.66
C ARG A 96 -7.40 11.46 -6.52
N PRO A 97 -6.77 11.92 -5.44
CA PRO A 97 -6.47 11.06 -4.28
C PRO A 97 -7.69 10.34 -3.69
N SER A 98 -8.90 10.85 -3.93
CA SER A 98 -10.17 10.24 -3.51
C SER A 98 -10.74 9.22 -4.51
N THR A 99 -10.20 9.13 -5.72
CA THR A 99 -10.75 8.31 -6.80
C THR A 99 -10.41 6.84 -6.54
N VAL A 100 -11.44 6.00 -6.38
CA VAL A 100 -11.31 4.54 -6.36
C VAL A 100 -12.02 4.01 -7.61
N PRO A 101 -11.31 3.34 -8.53
CA PRO A 101 -11.90 2.89 -9.77
C PRO A 101 -12.81 1.67 -9.56
N ARG A 102 -13.58 1.32 -10.59
CA ARG A 102 -14.41 0.11 -10.60
C ARG A 102 -13.90 -0.87 -11.64
N LYS A 103 -14.11 -2.17 -11.40
CA LYS A 103 -13.77 -3.22 -12.35
C LYS A 103 -14.36 -2.94 -13.72
N GLY A 104 -13.51 -2.95 -14.76
CA GLY A 104 -13.87 -2.62 -16.14
C GLY A 104 -13.60 -1.19 -16.58
N TRP A 105 -13.22 -0.28 -15.66
CA TRP A 105 -12.66 1.02 -16.02
C TRP A 105 -11.28 0.85 -16.65
N ILE A 106 -10.85 1.81 -17.45
CA ILE A 106 -9.52 1.83 -18.09
C ILE A 106 -8.66 2.84 -17.33
N ALA A 107 -7.51 2.40 -16.82
CA ALA A 107 -6.53 3.22 -16.12
C ALA A 107 -5.50 3.76 -17.11
N VAL A 108 -5.27 5.08 -17.11
CA VAL A 108 -4.35 5.77 -18.03
C VAL A 108 -3.28 6.51 -17.23
N PHE A 109 -2.02 6.20 -17.54
CA PHE A 109 -0.83 6.73 -16.89
C PHE A 109 -0.11 7.66 -17.87
N THR A 110 0.14 8.90 -17.47
CA THR A 110 0.73 9.91 -18.36
C THR A 110 1.75 10.81 -17.67
N ASP A 111 2.10 10.51 -16.42
CA ASP A 111 3.00 11.32 -15.60
C ASP A 111 4.15 10.48 -15.05
N GLY A 112 5.19 11.14 -14.54
CA GLY A 112 6.40 10.49 -14.03
C GLY A 112 7.10 9.69 -15.13
N THR A 113 7.52 8.45 -14.84
CA THR A 113 8.21 7.59 -15.82
C THR A 113 7.38 7.23 -17.05
N TYR A 114 6.08 7.52 -17.06
CA TYR A 114 5.19 7.25 -18.20
C TYR A 114 4.97 8.46 -19.11
N TRP A 115 5.72 9.56 -18.93
CA TRP A 115 5.48 10.81 -19.67
C TRP A 115 5.63 10.69 -21.20
N GLU A 116 6.53 9.81 -21.67
CA GLU A 116 6.92 9.75 -23.09
C GLU A 116 5.82 9.12 -23.96
N TYR A 117 5.35 7.91 -23.63
CA TYR A 117 4.32 7.18 -24.40
C TYR A 117 3.04 6.92 -23.60
N GLY A 118 3.08 7.11 -22.28
CA GLY A 118 2.04 6.67 -21.36
C GLY A 118 2.09 5.17 -21.06
N HIS A 119 1.22 4.75 -20.16
CA HIS A 119 0.89 3.34 -19.93
C HIS A 119 -0.60 3.19 -19.72
N ILE A 120 -1.18 2.03 -20.02
CA ILE A 120 -2.63 1.85 -20.00
C ILE A 120 -3.01 0.39 -19.71
N GLY A 121 -4.16 0.18 -19.05
CA GLY A 121 -4.70 -1.15 -18.78
C GLY A 121 -6.08 -1.11 -18.15
N MET A 122 -6.69 -2.27 -17.91
CA MET A 122 -8.04 -2.35 -17.33
C MET A 122 -7.98 -2.58 -15.83
N VAL A 123 -8.82 -1.86 -15.10
CA VAL A 123 -9.05 -2.10 -13.67
C VAL A 123 -9.72 -3.47 -13.53
N TYR A 124 -9.01 -4.42 -12.95
CA TYR A 124 -9.49 -5.77 -12.68
C TYR A 124 -10.10 -5.88 -11.27
N ASP A 125 -9.54 -5.16 -10.31
CA ASP A 125 -10.09 -4.94 -8.97
C ASP A 125 -9.94 -3.46 -8.64
N GLY A 126 -11.03 -2.82 -8.20
CA GLY A 126 -11.04 -1.40 -7.86
C GLY A 126 -10.19 -1.05 -6.64
N GLY A 127 -9.87 -2.03 -5.80
CA GLY A 127 -9.02 -1.85 -4.63
C GLY A 127 -9.50 -0.70 -3.72
N ASN A 128 -8.57 0.19 -3.38
CA ASN A 128 -8.79 1.36 -2.54
C ASN A 128 -7.95 2.55 -3.08
N THR A 129 -7.88 3.65 -2.33
CA THR A 129 -7.14 4.86 -2.74
C THR A 129 -5.62 4.71 -2.71
N SER A 130 -5.07 3.60 -2.20
CA SER A 130 -3.63 3.35 -2.14
C SER A 130 -3.15 2.39 -3.22
N ARG A 131 -4.01 1.45 -3.65
CA ARG A 131 -3.74 0.56 -4.77
C ARG A 131 -5.01 -0.03 -5.38
N PHE A 132 -4.92 -0.40 -6.64
CA PHE A 132 -5.93 -1.17 -7.35
C PHE A 132 -5.24 -2.30 -8.12
N GLN A 133 -6.00 -3.32 -8.53
CA GLN A 133 -5.43 -4.38 -9.36
C GLN A 133 -5.70 -4.07 -10.82
N ILE A 134 -4.63 -3.90 -11.59
CA ILE A 134 -4.69 -3.68 -13.03
C ILE A 134 -4.46 -5.00 -13.77
N LEU A 135 -5.15 -5.17 -14.89
CA LEU A 135 -4.88 -6.16 -15.92
C LEU A 135 -4.25 -5.42 -17.12
N GLU A 136 -3.00 -5.70 -17.42
CA GLU A 136 -2.21 -4.94 -18.40
C GLU A 136 -1.29 -5.86 -19.23
N GLN A 137 -0.74 -5.33 -20.32
CA GLN A 137 0.33 -5.95 -21.11
C GLN A 137 1.61 -5.13 -21.04
N ASN A 138 2.72 -5.77 -21.37
CA ASN A 138 4.04 -5.18 -21.49
C ASN A 138 4.58 -4.44 -20.26
N TRP A 139 4.20 -4.85 -19.04
CA TRP A 139 4.85 -4.34 -17.84
C TRP A 139 6.35 -4.70 -17.77
N ASN A 140 6.74 -5.82 -18.40
CA ASN A 140 8.11 -6.30 -18.41
C ASN A 140 9.01 -5.65 -19.48
N GLY A 141 8.45 -4.82 -20.38
CA GLY A 141 9.17 -4.18 -21.47
C GLY A 141 9.48 -5.07 -22.69
N TRP A 142 9.14 -6.35 -22.67
CA TRP A 142 9.49 -7.32 -23.73
C TRP A 142 8.37 -7.62 -24.74
N ALA A 143 7.19 -7.02 -24.55
CA ALA A 143 6.03 -7.11 -25.44
C ALA A 143 5.61 -8.55 -25.81
N ASN A 144 5.82 -9.51 -24.91
CA ASN A 144 5.75 -10.94 -25.22
C ASN A 144 4.80 -11.76 -24.33
N LYS A 145 4.18 -11.13 -23.33
CA LYS A 145 3.32 -11.80 -22.35
C LYS A 145 1.87 -11.41 -22.52
N LYS A 146 0.99 -12.39 -22.35
CA LYS A 146 -0.45 -12.18 -22.30
C LYS A 146 -0.84 -11.23 -21.15
N PRO A 147 -2.06 -10.66 -21.17
CA PRO A 147 -2.52 -9.76 -20.14
C PRO A 147 -2.37 -10.37 -18.74
N SER A 148 -1.68 -9.66 -17.86
CA SER A 148 -1.28 -10.14 -16.54
C SER A 148 -1.73 -9.19 -15.45
N LEU A 149 -1.96 -9.72 -14.25
CA LEU A 149 -2.40 -8.92 -13.11
C LEU A 149 -1.21 -8.32 -12.37
N ARG A 150 -1.29 -7.04 -12.04
CA ARG A 150 -0.38 -6.35 -11.12
C ARG A 150 -1.18 -5.52 -10.13
N TRP A 151 -0.66 -5.37 -8.92
CA TRP A 151 -1.15 -4.35 -8.00
C TRP A 151 -0.43 -3.05 -8.31
N ASP A 152 -1.18 -2.05 -8.76
CA ASP A 152 -0.68 -0.72 -9.08
C ASP A 152 -1.00 0.24 -7.93
N ASN A 153 -0.06 1.12 -7.60
CA ASN A 153 -0.14 2.05 -6.47
C ASN A 153 -0.55 3.48 -6.91
N TYR A 154 -1.12 3.64 -8.10
CA TYR A 154 -1.48 4.90 -8.74
C TYR A 154 -0.30 5.79 -9.16
N TYR A 155 0.96 5.36 -8.99
CA TYR A 155 2.10 6.14 -9.44
C TYR A 155 2.01 6.42 -10.95
N GLY A 156 2.03 7.70 -11.33
CA GLY A 156 1.92 8.14 -12.72
C GLY A 156 0.52 8.00 -13.35
N LEU A 157 -0.47 7.45 -12.62
CA LEU A 157 -1.86 7.32 -13.07
C LEU A 157 -2.55 8.67 -12.99
N THR A 158 -2.93 9.23 -14.14
CA THR A 158 -3.54 10.56 -14.19
C THR A 158 -5.04 10.51 -14.43
N HIS A 159 -5.55 9.50 -15.13
CA HIS A 159 -6.96 9.45 -15.52
C HIS A 159 -7.52 8.03 -15.53
N PHE A 160 -8.84 7.96 -15.40
CA PHE A 160 -9.63 6.79 -15.76
C PHE A 160 -10.54 7.12 -16.94
N ILE A 161 -10.70 6.17 -17.87
CA ILE A 161 -11.76 6.19 -18.87
C ILE A 161 -12.86 5.22 -18.41
N VAL A 162 -14.08 5.74 -18.33
CA VAL A 162 -15.25 5.05 -17.76
C VAL A 162 -16.25 4.74 -18.87
N PRO A 163 -16.36 3.48 -19.31
CA PRO A 163 -17.37 3.08 -20.27
C PRO A 163 -18.77 2.98 -19.64
N PRO A 164 -19.85 3.22 -20.41
CA PRO A 164 -21.21 2.97 -19.95
C PRO A 164 -21.47 1.46 -19.80
N VAL A 165 -22.24 1.09 -18.77
CA VAL A 165 -22.60 -0.31 -18.48
C VAL A 165 -24.10 -0.50 -18.67
N ALA A 166 -24.47 -1.51 -19.46
CA ALA A 166 -25.88 -1.85 -19.70
C ALA A 166 -26.54 -2.38 -18.41
N LYS A 167 -27.81 -1.99 -18.17
CA LYS A 167 -28.62 -2.54 -17.07
C LYS A 167 -28.86 -4.03 -17.31
N GLU A 168 -28.66 -4.86 -16.29
CA GLU A 168 -28.96 -6.29 -16.39
C GLU A 168 -30.47 -6.50 -16.54
N VAL A 169 -30.88 -7.03 -17.70
CA VAL A 169 -32.26 -7.48 -17.90
C VAL A 169 -32.39 -8.86 -17.25
N LYS A 170 -33.05 -8.92 -16.09
CA LYS A 170 -33.41 -10.20 -15.48
C LYS A 170 -34.43 -10.91 -16.39
N LYS A 171 -33.95 -11.84 -17.22
CA LYS A 171 -34.82 -12.86 -17.83
C LYS A 171 -35.27 -13.80 -16.71
N ALA A 172 -36.58 -13.89 -16.51
CA ALA A 172 -37.18 -14.91 -15.67
C ALA A 172 -36.84 -16.29 -16.24
N SER A 173 -36.23 -17.14 -15.43
CA SER A 173 -36.13 -18.57 -15.70
C SER A 173 -36.63 -19.35 -14.48
N THR A 174 -37.31 -20.43 -14.81
CA THR A 174 -38.33 -21.15 -14.06
C THR A 174 -37.77 -22.16 -13.04
N ASN A 175 -38.41 -22.16 -11.86
CA ASN A 175 -38.61 -23.24 -10.88
C ASN A 175 -37.49 -24.27 -10.55
N LYS A 176 -37.06 -24.28 -9.28
CA LYS A 176 -37.62 -25.20 -8.28
C LYS A 176 -37.50 -24.61 -6.87
N LYS A 177 -38.66 -24.42 -6.24
CA LYS A 177 -38.84 -24.06 -4.83
C LYS A 177 -38.51 -25.28 -3.97
N GLU A 178 -37.49 -25.16 -3.12
CA GLU A 178 -37.50 -25.83 -1.83
C GLU A 178 -37.94 -24.83 -0.75
N THR A 179 -38.78 -25.33 0.14
CA THR A 179 -39.64 -24.59 1.06
C THR A 179 -38.84 -23.84 2.13
N PRO A 180 -39.24 -22.62 2.55
CA PRO A 180 -38.54 -21.88 3.60
C PRO A 180 -38.88 -22.47 4.97
N LYS A 181 -37.90 -23.10 5.65
CA LYS A 181 -38.02 -23.35 7.08
C LYS A 181 -37.75 -22.07 7.86
N GLN A 182 -38.72 -21.74 8.72
CA GLN A 182 -38.75 -20.60 9.63
C GLN A 182 -37.39 -20.32 10.28
N LYS A 183 -36.94 -19.06 10.21
CA LYS A 183 -35.88 -18.55 11.06
C LYS A 183 -36.42 -18.52 12.50
N SER A 184 -36.10 -19.56 13.25
CA SER A 184 -36.04 -19.48 14.71
C SER A 184 -34.87 -18.56 15.07
N THR A 185 -35.15 -17.54 15.88
CA THR A 185 -34.17 -16.72 16.57
C THR A 185 -33.32 -17.62 17.47
N LYS A 186 -32.20 -18.13 16.94
CA LYS A 186 -31.18 -18.82 17.73
C LYS A 186 -30.13 -17.82 18.20
N LYS A 187 -29.96 -17.74 19.53
CA LYS A 187 -28.83 -17.09 20.21
C LYS A 187 -27.52 -17.49 19.51
N SER A 188 -26.71 -16.50 19.15
CA SER A 188 -25.43 -16.70 18.47
C SER A 188 -24.46 -17.48 19.36
N THR A 189 -24.22 -18.75 19.05
CA THR A 189 -23.10 -19.52 19.60
C THR A 189 -21.81 -19.06 18.92
N LYS A 190 -20.80 -18.69 19.72
CA LYS A 190 -19.45 -18.29 19.28
C LYS A 190 -18.84 -19.44 18.47
N LYS A 191 -18.64 -19.27 17.16
CA LYS A 191 -17.88 -20.23 16.35
C LYS A 191 -16.40 -19.85 16.41
N GLU A 192 -15.60 -20.64 17.11
CA GLU A 192 -14.14 -20.49 17.14
C GLU A 192 -13.53 -20.70 15.74
N LEU A 193 -12.41 -20.01 15.48
CA LEU A 193 -11.67 -20.17 14.23
C LEU A 193 -11.06 -21.57 14.13
N PRO A 194 -11.07 -22.21 12.95
CA PRO A 194 -10.44 -23.50 12.78
C PRO A 194 -8.93 -23.41 13.04
N LYS A 195 -8.40 -24.38 13.78
CA LYS A 195 -7.01 -24.41 14.23
C LYS A 195 -6.30 -25.68 13.76
N ILE A 196 -5.09 -25.51 13.23
CA ILE A 196 -4.16 -26.60 12.92
C ILE A 196 -3.04 -26.55 13.96
N THR A 197 -2.84 -27.64 14.71
CA THR A 197 -1.80 -27.76 15.75
C THR A 197 -0.71 -28.77 15.38
N LYS A 198 -0.68 -29.21 14.11
CA LYS A 198 0.42 -30.03 13.62
C LYS A 198 1.66 -29.15 13.45
N HIS A 199 2.65 -29.40 14.30
CA HIS A 199 3.92 -28.69 14.28
C HIS A 199 4.79 -29.11 13.08
N ILE A 200 5.77 -28.26 12.74
CA ILE A 200 6.78 -28.55 11.72
C ILE A 200 7.54 -29.85 12.02
N THR A 201 7.94 -30.57 10.97
CA THR A 201 8.62 -31.87 11.06
C THR A 201 10.09 -31.82 10.66
N GLY A 202 10.50 -30.83 9.86
CA GLY A 202 11.86 -30.75 9.32
C GLY A 202 12.92 -30.17 10.26
N TYR A 203 12.54 -29.72 11.46
CA TYR A 203 13.48 -29.30 12.52
C TYR A 203 12.82 -29.30 13.90
N SER A 204 13.60 -29.57 14.95
CA SER A 204 13.15 -29.52 16.35
C SER A 204 13.72 -28.29 17.03
N MET A 205 12.89 -27.27 17.27
CA MET A 205 13.30 -26.02 17.91
C MET A 205 13.73 -26.22 19.36
N ASP A 206 14.72 -25.46 19.85
CA ASP A 206 15.18 -25.60 21.24
C ASP A 206 14.07 -25.35 22.26
N LYS A 207 14.15 -26.04 23.40
CA LYS A 207 13.24 -25.81 24.53
C LYS A 207 13.53 -24.44 25.15
N ARG A 208 12.47 -23.68 25.43
CA ARG A 208 12.55 -22.38 26.10
C ARG A 208 12.85 -22.50 27.59
N GLY A 209 12.36 -23.56 28.22
CA GLY A 209 12.52 -23.83 29.65
C GLY A 209 11.56 -23.08 30.58
N TYR A 210 10.69 -22.22 30.04
CA TYR A 210 9.64 -21.52 30.78
C TYR A 210 8.53 -21.05 29.82
N ASN A 211 7.39 -20.57 30.36
CA ASN A 211 6.31 -20.00 29.55
C ASN A 211 6.78 -18.73 28.83
N PRO A 212 6.37 -18.46 27.58
CA PRO A 212 6.72 -17.21 26.88
C PRO A 212 6.43 -15.97 27.75
N LYS A 213 7.34 -14.99 27.75
CA LYS A 213 7.19 -13.73 28.51
C LYS A 213 6.17 -12.77 27.89
N GLY A 214 5.67 -13.09 26.71
CA GLY A 214 4.70 -12.32 25.95
C GLY A 214 4.63 -12.76 24.50
N VAL A 215 4.03 -11.91 23.67
CA VAL A 215 3.91 -12.10 22.22
C VAL A 215 4.67 -11.03 21.46
N VAL A 216 5.25 -11.39 20.31
CA VAL A 216 5.66 -10.42 19.27
C VAL A 216 4.66 -10.54 18.13
N LEU A 217 4.00 -9.43 17.79
CA LEU A 217 3.05 -9.39 16.68
C LEU A 217 3.72 -8.88 15.41
N HIS A 218 3.71 -9.72 14.38
CA HIS A 218 4.36 -9.48 13.10
C HIS A 218 3.35 -9.25 11.98
N ASN A 219 3.85 -8.77 10.85
CA ASN A 219 3.15 -8.84 9.57
C ASN A 219 3.97 -9.74 8.65
N ASP A 220 3.30 -10.66 7.98
CA ASP A 220 3.96 -11.72 7.21
C ASP A 220 4.78 -11.24 6.00
N ALA A 221 4.68 -9.96 5.66
CA ALA A 221 5.18 -9.36 4.43
C ALA A 221 4.82 -10.20 3.19
N GLY A 222 3.61 -10.77 3.20
CA GLY A 222 3.23 -11.86 2.33
C GLY A 222 1.76 -11.82 1.91
N GLY A 223 1.38 -12.88 1.21
CA GLY A 223 0.03 -13.05 0.65
C GLY A 223 -0.67 -14.33 1.04
N MET A 224 -0.01 -15.18 1.82
CA MET A 224 -0.50 -16.51 2.13
C MET A 224 -1.44 -16.47 3.33
N ASN A 225 -2.49 -17.29 3.31
CA ASN A 225 -3.28 -17.57 4.51
C ASN A 225 -2.63 -18.68 5.35
N TYR A 226 -3.21 -18.98 6.51
CA TYR A 226 -2.65 -19.89 7.50
C TYR A 226 -2.50 -21.32 6.97
N LYS A 227 -3.44 -21.79 6.13
CA LYS A 227 -3.38 -23.09 5.46
C LYS A 227 -2.27 -23.15 4.43
N GLN A 228 -2.05 -22.07 3.69
CA GLN A 228 -0.97 -22.00 2.72
C GLN A 228 0.40 -21.99 3.41
N TYR A 229 0.54 -21.26 4.53
CA TYR A 229 1.73 -21.36 5.37
C TYR A 229 1.93 -22.78 5.91
N TYR A 230 0.89 -23.41 6.46
CA TYR A 230 0.94 -24.80 6.91
C TYR A 230 1.41 -25.75 5.80
N ASN A 231 0.77 -25.72 4.63
CA ASN A 231 1.11 -26.59 3.51
C ASN A 231 2.55 -26.42 3.04
N ASN A 232 3.07 -25.18 3.08
CA ASN A 232 4.41 -24.87 2.60
C ASN A 232 5.51 -25.15 3.64
N LEU A 233 5.21 -25.07 4.93
CA LEU A 233 6.23 -25.05 5.98
C LEU A 233 6.19 -26.26 6.91
N VAL A 234 5.08 -27.01 7.01
CA VAL A 234 4.98 -28.15 7.94
C VAL A 234 6.03 -29.23 7.67
N ASN A 235 6.36 -29.48 6.40
CA ASN A 235 7.38 -30.46 5.99
C ASN A 235 8.61 -29.80 5.37
N ALA A 236 8.80 -28.50 5.58
CA ALA A 236 9.95 -27.79 5.06
C ALA A 236 11.24 -28.26 5.73
N ASN A 237 12.32 -28.38 4.95
CA ASN A 237 13.64 -28.73 5.46
C ASN A 237 14.26 -27.59 6.28
N TYR A 238 15.38 -27.88 6.95
CA TYR A 238 16.13 -26.91 7.74
C TYR A 238 16.44 -25.62 6.97
N ASP A 239 16.95 -25.71 5.74
CA ASP A 239 17.35 -24.54 4.93
C ASP A 239 16.20 -23.55 4.71
N ARG A 240 14.97 -24.05 4.57
CA ARG A 240 13.79 -23.18 4.44
C ARG A 240 13.39 -22.58 5.78
N LEU A 241 13.45 -23.36 6.86
CA LEU A 241 13.08 -22.94 8.21
C LEU A 241 14.08 -21.93 8.79
N ALA A 242 15.37 -22.08 8.49
CA ALA A 242 16.47 -21.19 8.91
C ALA A 242 16.33 -19.76 8.39
N ARG A 243 15.51 -19.53 7.36
CA ARG A 243 15.16 -18.18 6.86
C ARG A 243 14.17 -17.44 7.77
N GLY A 244 13.66 -18.10 8.79
CA GLY A 244 12.70 -17.55 9.75
C GLY A 244 11.39 -18.32 9.75
N ILE A 245 10.89 -18.57 10.95
CA ILE A 245 9.66 -19.29 11.23
C ILE A 245 9.12 -18.77 12.58
N ALA A 246 7.85 -18.36 12.59
CA ALA A 246 7.16 -17.94 13.80
C ALA A 246 6.42 -19.11 14.46
N HIS A 247 5.93 -18.92 15.68
CA HIS A 247 5.19 -19.98 16.36
C HIS A 247 3.79 -20.16 15.79
N ALA A 248 3.15 -19.08 15.32
CA ALA A 248 1.82 -19.13 14.75
C ALA A 248 1.63 -18.21 13.55
N TYR A 249 0.78 -18.66 12.63
CA TYR A 249 0.34 -17.94 11.42
C TYR A 249 -1.18 -17.82 11.47
N VAL A 250 -1.71 -16.60 11.44
CA VAL A 250 -3.13 -16.35 11.72
C VAL A 250 -3.74 -15.37 10.72
N ASP A 251 -4.96 -15.69 10.27
CA ASP A 251 -5.85 -14.78 9.55
C ASP A 251 -7.31 -15.01 9.93
N ARG A 252 -8.21 -14.21 9.35
CA ARG A 252 -9.65 -14.27 9.59
C ARG A 252 -10.30 -15.63 9.27
N THR A 253 -9.59 -16.52 8.56
CA THR A 253 -10.10 -17.84 8.16
C THR A 253 -9.58 -18.98 9.04
N GLY A 254 -8.54 -18.75 9.86
CA GLY A 254 -8.04 -19.76 10.79
C GLY A 254 -6.64 -19.50 11.36
N ILE A 255 -6.17 -20.48 12.13
CA ILE A 255 -4.90 -20.43 12.87
C ILE A 255 -4.08 -21.68 12.54
N TRP A 256 -2.78 -21.51 12.28
CA TRP A 256 -1.81 -22.59 12.33
C TRP A 256 -0.79 -22.31 13.43
N GLU A 257 -0.70 -23.20 14.42
CA GLU A 257 0.38 -23.23 15.41
C GLU A 257 1.48 -24.14 14.85
N ALA A 258 2.54 -23.52 14.33
CA ALA A 258 3.65 -24.18 13.65
C ALA A 258 4.67 -24.78 14.62
N ILE A 259 4.84 -24.17 15.78
CA ILE A 259 5.82 -24.57 16.80
C ILE A 259 5.13 -24.57 18.16
N ASP A 260 5.43 -25.60 18.96
CA ASP A 260 4.96 -25.73 20.33
C ASP A 260 5.42 -24.54 21.20
N GLU A 261 4.54 -24.04 22.06
CA GLU A 261 4.83 -22.86 22.90
C GLU A 261 5.94 -23.07 23.95
N SER A 262 6.27 -24.32 24.28
CA SER A 262 7.42 -24.64 25.14
C SER A 262 8.78 -24.49 24.44
N ARG A 263 8.79 -24.24 23.13
CA ARG A 263 9.99 -24.09 22.31
C ARG A 263 10.17 -22.65 21.84
N ILE A 264 11.39 -22.31 21.42
CA ILE A 264 11.72 -21.02 20.82
C ILE A 264 11.35 -21.00 19.32
N ALA A 265 11.43 -19.83 18.68
CA ALA A 265 11.33 -19.74 17.22
C ALA A 265 12.23 -18.62 16.66
N TRP A 266 12.48 -18.64 15.35
CA TRP A 266 13.35 -17.67 14.69
C TRP A 266 12.51 -16.61 13.96
N HIS A 267 12.09 -15.56 14.67
CA HIS A 267 11.12 -14.60 14.18
C HIS A 267 11.49 -13.12 14.36
N VAL A 268 12.51 -12.77 15.15
CA VAL A 268 12.95 -11.37 15.37
C VAL A 268 14.42 -11.08 15.02
N ALA A 269 15.18 -12.09 14.60
CA ALA A 269 16.57 -11.96 14.16
C ALA A 269 17.54 -11.34 15.19
N ASP A 270 17.39 -11.64 16.49
CA ASP A 270 18.23 -11.11 17.58
C ASP A 270 18.98 -12.19 18.40
N GLY A 271 19.25 -13.35 17.77
CA GLY A 271 19.89 -14.51 18.40
C GLY A 271 18.90 -15.43 19.10
N THR A 272 19.36 -16.44 19.85
CA THR A 272 18.50 -17.46 20.49
C THR A 272 18.79 -17.67 21.98
N ARG A 273 19.65 -16.83 22.57
CA ARG A 273 20.00 -16.93 24.00
C ARG A 273 18.84 -16.41 24.87
N PRO A 274 18.69 -16.87 26.12
CA PRO A 274 17.77 -16.25 27.08
C PRO A 274 17.96 -14.74 27.15
N GLY A 275 16.87 -13.99 27.06
CA GLY A 275 16.88 -12.52 26.93
C GLY A 275 16.66 -12.01 25.51
N SER A 276 16.90 -12.82 24.48
CA SER A 276 16.54 -12.50 23.08
C SER A 276 15.03 -12.65 22.86
N GLY A 277 14.49 -11.91 21.89
CA GLY A 277 13.10 -11.97 21.49
C GLY A 277 12.70 -13.33 20.91
N ASN A 278 13.58 -13.97 20.15
CA ASN A 278 13.37 -15.34 19.64
C ASN A 278 13.24 -16.37 20.78
N HIS A 279 14.01 -16.19 21.86
CA HIS A 279 13.98 -17.08 23.01
C HIS A 279 12.84 -16.75 23.98
N ASP A 280 12.53 -15.48 24.21
CA ASP A 280 11.69 -15.07 25.34
C ASP A 280 10.22 -14.85 24.95
N PHE A 281 9.93 -14.59 23.67
CA PHE A 281 8.57 -14.26 23.22
C PHE A 281 8.00 -15.29 22.24
N TYR A 282 6.66 -15.32 22.15
CA TYR A 282 5.92 -16.11 21.19
C TYR A 282 5.59 -15.24 19.96
N GLY A 283 6.30 -15.43 18.85
CA GLY A 283 6.03 -14.76 17.58
C GLY A 283 4.73 -15.23 16.89
N ILE A 284 3.87 -14.28 16.51
CA ILE A 284 2.62 -14.50 15.78
C ILE A 284 2.61 -13.63 14.51
N GLU A 285 2.40 -14.24 13.36
CA GLU A 285 2.29 -13.57 12.07
C GLU A 285 0.84 -13.20 11.74
N VAL A 286 0.59 -11.92 11.50
CA VAL A 286 -0.65 -11.47 10.83
C VAL A 286 -0.46 -11.71 9.34
N ASN A 287 -1.16 -12.72 8.82
CA ASN A 287 -1.04 -13.17 7.45
C ASN A 287 -1.65 -12.19 6.43
N GLN A 288 -1.20 -12.31 5.18
CA GLN A 288 -1.69 -11.57 4.02
C GLN A 288 -1.47 -10.05 4.09
N SER A 289 -0.48 -9.58 4.85
CA SER A 289 -0.23 -8.16 5.08
C SER A 289 0.10 -7.36 3.82
N LEU A 290 0.58 -8.02 2.74
CA LEU A 290 0.76 -7.39 1.43
C LEU A 290 -0.39 -7.63 0.46
N ARG A 291 -1.31 -8.58 0.69
CA ARG A 291 -2.32 -8.96 -0.32
C ARG A 291 -3.78 -8.78 0.11
N ALA A 292 -4.08 -8.83 1.40
CA ALA A 292 -5.40 -8.55 1.92
C ALA A 292 -5.77 -7.07 1.71
N SER A 293 -7.06 -6.82 1.46
CA SER A 293 -7.65 -5.47 1.57
C SER A 293 -7.50 -4.96 3.00
N ASP A 294 -7.63 -3.64 3.23
CA ASP A 294 -7.57 -3.10 4.60
C ASP A 294 -8.63 -3.76 5.49
N LYS A 295 -9.85 -3.93 4.99
CA LYS A 295 -10.92 -4.59 5.73
C LYS A 295 -10.54 -6.01 6.13
N GLU A 296 -10.06 -6.82 5.18
CA GLU A 296 -9.69 -8.21 5.45
C GLU A 296 -8.45 -8.29 6.35
N PHE A 297 -7.49 -7.40 6.18
CA PHE A 297 -6.30 -7.34 7.03
C PHE A 297 -6.68 -6.96 8.46
N LEU A 298 -7.57 -5.98 8.65
CA LEU A 298 -8.12 -5.65 9.96
C LEU A 298 -8.86 -6.84 10.58
N GLU A 299 -9.58 -7.65 9.78
CA GLU A 299 -10.19 -8.90 10.26
C GLU A 299 -9.13 -9.96 10.63
N ASN A 300 -8.03 -10.06 9.88
CA ASN A 300 -6.88 -10.91 10.20
C ASN A 300 -6.22 -10.47 11.53
N GLU A 301 -6.04 -9.16 11.74
CA GLU A 301 -5.52 -8.61 13.00
C GLU A 301 -6.45 -8.91 14.17
N GLN A 302 -7.77 -8.81 14.00
CA GLN A 302 -8.72 -9.17 15.05
C GLN A 302 -8.63 -10.66 15.44
N ALA A 303 -8.40 -11.56 14.47
CA ALA A 303 -8.13 -12.96 14.75
C ALA A 303 -6.82 -13.14 15.56
N VAL A 304 -5.77 -12.40 15.20
CA VAL A 304 -4.49 -12.37 15.95
C VAL A 304 -4.68 -11.85 17.37
N PHE A 305 -5.42 -10.76 17.57
CA PHE A 305 -5.65 -10.20 18.91
C PHE A 305 -6.46 -11.14 19.80
N GLN A 306 -7.45 -11.82 19.23
CA GLN A 306 -8.20 -12.84 19.96
C GLN A 306 -7.28 -14.00 20.37
N PHE A 307 -6.49 -14.52 19.44
CA PHE A 307 -5.55 -15.61 19.72
C PHE A 307 -4.46 -15.21 20.73
N ALA A 308 -3.90 -14.01 20.62
CA ALA A 308 -2.95 -13.46 21.58
C ALA A 308 -3.58 -13.29 22.97
N ALA A 309 -4.85 -12.88 23.06
CA ALA A 309 -5.57 -12.80 24.34
C ALA A 309 -5.76 -14.18 24.99
N GLU A 310 -6.07 -15.22 24.21
CA GLU A 310 -6.16 -16.60 24.68
C GLU A 310 -4.81 -17.09 25.21
N LYS A 311 -3.72 -16.84 24.49
CA LYS A 311 -2.37 -17.23 24.89
C LYS A 311 -1.88 -16.49 26.14
N LEU A 312 -2.01 -15.17 26.20
CA LEU A 312 -1.60 -14.39 27.37
C LEU A 312 -2.39 -14.82 28.62
N LYS A 313 -3.69 -15.10 28.49
CA LYS A 313 -4.48 -15.68 29.59
C LYS A 313 -3.96 -17.04 30.03
N LYS A 314 -3.67 -17.94 29.09
CA LYS A 314 -3.11 -19.26 29.37
C LYS A 314 -1.81 -19.17 30.17
N TRP A 315 -0.96 -18.19 29.85
CA TRP A 315 0.32 -17.97 30.53
C TRP A 315 0.24 -17.09 31.79
N GLY A 316 -0.95 -16.64 32.19
CA GLY A 316 -1.13 -15.76 33.34
C GLY A 316 -0.54 -14.36 33.16
N LEU A 317 -0.39 -13.88 31.93
CA LEU A 317 0.24 -12.60 31.61
C LEU A 317 -0.77 -11.49 31.33
N PRO A 318 -0.53 -10.26 31.84
CA PRO A 318 -1.31 -9.10 31.43
C PRO A 318 -0.94 -8.66 30.02
N ALA A 319 -1.87 -8.07 29.27
CA ALA A 319 -1.53 -7.34 28.05
C ALA A 319 -1.01 -5.93 28.41
N ASN A 320 0.28 -5.66 28.20
CA ASN A 320 0.93 -4.36 28.41
C ASN A 320 2.14 -4.20 27.47
N ARG A 321 2.88 -3.08 27.57
CA ARG A 321 4.01 -2.78 26.67
C ARG A 321 5.21 -3.73 26.80
N ASN A 322 5.28 -4.53 27.87
CA ASN A 322 6.35 -5.51 28.09
C ASN A 322 5.98 -6.90 27.55
N THR A 323 4.67 -7.21 27.48
CA THR A 323 4.16 -8.52 27.05
C THR A 323 3.59 -8.52 25.63
N VAL A 324 3.36 -7.34 25.04
CA VAL A 324 2.95 -7.17 23.64
C VAL A 324 4.01 -6.31 22.94
N ARG A 325 4.79 -6.95 22.08
CA ARG A 325 6.00 -6.37 21.46
C ARG A 325 5.92 -6.37 19.94
N LEU A 326 6.77 -5.57 19.30
CA LEU A 326 6.92 -5.45 17.85
C LEU A 326 8.29 -5.95 17.41
N HIS A 327 8.43 -6.44 16.18
CA HIS A 327 9.71 -6.92 15.64
C HIS A 327 10.79 -5.82 15.65
N ASN A 328 10.44 -4.60 15.25
CA ASN A 328 11.34 -3.43 15.24
C ASN A 328 11.82 -2.94 16.62
N GLU A 329 11.48 -3.65 17.71
CA GLU A 329 12.08 -3.46 19.04
C GLU A 329 13.34 -4.31 19.26
N PHE A 330 13.56 -5.32 18.42
CA PHE A 330 14.63 -6.32 18.59
C PHE A 330 15.69 -6.23 17.48
N SER A 331 15.28 -5.84 16.26
CA SER A 331 16.17 -5.69 15.12
C SER A 331 15.74 -4.53 14.21
N GLN A 332 16.65 -4.08 13.36
CA GLN A 332 16.37 -3.00 12.40
C GLN A 332 15.53 -3.54 11.24
N THR A 333 14.22 -3.31 11.31
CA THR A 333 13.26 -3.79 10.30
C THR A 333 12.05 -2.86 10.23
N SER A 334 11.32 -2.91 9.11
CA SER A 334 10.04 -2.22 8.91
C SER A 334 8.84 -2.99 9.49
N CYS A 335 9.05 -4.18 10.05
CA CYS A 335 7.96 -5.01 10.59
C CYS A 335 7.46 -4.49 11.97
N PRO A 336 6.13 -4.45 12.23
CA PRO A 336 5.02 -4.83 11.35
C PRO A 336 4.51 -3.68 10.47
N HIS A 337 4.80 -3.75 9.16
CA HIS A 337 4.65 -2.62 8.25
C HIS A 337 3.20 -2.16 8.04
N ARG A 338 2.28 -3.09 7.76
CA ARG A 338 0.88 -2.78 7.43
C ARG A 338 0.13 -2.27 8.64
N SER A 339 0.33 -2.89 9.80
CA SER A 339 -0.23 -2.43 11.07
C SER A 339 0.30 -1.04 11.45
N MET A 340 1.59 -0.76 11.22
CA MET A 340 2.18 0.57 11.46
C MET A 340 1.48 1.65 10.65
N VAL A 341 1.32 1.44 9.34
CA VAL A 341 0.62 2.38 8.45
C VAL A 341 -0.81 2.61 8.94
N LEU A 342 -1.57 1.54 9.14
CA LEU A 342 -3.01 1.63 9.43
C LEU A 342 -3.32 2.29 10.78
N HIS A 343 -2.48 2.09 11.79
CA HIS A 343 -2.79 2.54 13.15
C HIS A 343 -1.97 3.73 13.63
N THR A 344 -0.92 4.11 12.89
CA THR A 344 -0.10 5.27 13.25
C THR A 344 -0.12 6.36 12.20
N GLY A 345 -0.29 5.99 10.92
CA GLY A 345 -0.12 6.86 9.75
C GLY A 345 1.31 6.88 9.21
N LEU A 346 2.28 6.23 9.88
CA LEU A 346 3.67 6.15 9.45
C LEU A 346 3.87 4.92 8.57
N ASP A 347 4.43 5.11 7.36
CA ASP A 347 4.87 4.01 6.51
C ASP A 347 6.35 3.67 6.75
N PRO A 348 6.65 2.54 7.41
CA PRO A 348 8.02 2.19 7.76
C PRO A 348 8.84 1.67 6.59
N LEU A 349 8.26 1.53 5.38
CA LEU A 349 9.02 1.24 4.16
C LEU A 349 9.71 2.49 3.59
N TYR A 350 9.20 3.67 3.92
CA TYR A 350 9.69 4.94 3.38
C TYR A 350 10.18 5.91 4.47
N HIS A 351 9.86 5.63 5.74
CA HIS A 351 10.20 6.49 6.86
C HIS A 351 10.76 5.70 8.04
N SER A 352 11.68 6.29 8.78
CA SER A 352 12.19 5.70 10.02
C SER A 352 11.08 5.61 11.06
N ILE A 353 10.98 4.46 11.72
CA ILE A 353 10.01 4.24 12.81
C ILE A 353 10.41 5.10 14.01
N THR A 354 9.53 6.03 14.39
CA THR A 354 9.71 6.85 15.60
C THR A 354 9.22 6.10 16.83
N GLU A 355 9.80 6.42 18.00
CA GLU A 355 9.32 5.85 19.27
C GLU A 355 7.86 6.19 19.53
N HIS A 356 7.41 7.38 19.12
CA HIS A 356 6.00 7.75 19.22
C HIS A 356 5.08 6.83 18.41
N ALA A 357 5.42 6.55 17.15
CA ALA A 357 4.64 5.63 16.31
C ALA A 357 4.67 4.20 16.88
N ARG A 358 5.83 3.75 17.34
CA ARG A 358 6.01 2.44 17.99
C ARG A 358 5.09 2.29 19.21
N LEU A 359 5.10 3.26 20.13
CA LEU A 359 4.25 3.25 21.33
C LEU A 359 2.76 3.34 20.97
N LYS A 360 2.39 4.18 20.00
CA LYS A 360 1.01 4.31 19.52
C LYS A 360 0.47 2.98 18.96
N LEU A 361 1.28 2.27 18.18
CA LEU A 361 0.90 0.96 17.65
C LEU A 361 0.76 -0.10 18.76
N LYS A 362 1.73 -0.16 19.68
CA LYS A 362 1.69 -1.09 20.82
C LYS A 362 0.44 -0.87 21.68
N ASP A 363 0.12 0.39 21.99
CA ASP A 363 -1.05 0.73 22.79
C ASP A 363 -2.37 0.35 22.10
N TYR A 364 -2.42 0.49 20.77
CA TYR A 364 -3.54 0.00 19.98
C TYR A 364 -3.69 -1.53 20.11
N PHE A 365 -2.62 -2.30 19.87
CA PHE A 365 -2.63 -3.77 20.02
C PHE A 365 -3.05 -4.19 21.44
N ILE A 366 -2.45 -3.59 22.47
CA ILE A 366 -2.77 -3.86 23.87
C ILE A 366 -4.26 -3.62 24.14
N LYS A 367 -4.82 -2.52 23.64
CA LYS A 367 -6.24 -2.20 23.81
C LYS A 367 -7.15 -3.26 23.17
N GLN A 368 -6.83 -3.71 21.96
CA GLN A 368 -7.62 -4.73 21.26
C GLN A 368 -7.55 -6.08 22.00
N ILE A 369 -6.35 -6.51 22.40
CA ILE A 369 -6.11 -7.74 23.15
C ILE A 369 -6.86 -7.70 24.50
N ARG A 370 -6.75 -6.60 25.26
CA ARG A 370 -7.47 -6.44 26.54
C ARG A 370 -8.98 -6.56 26.38
N ALA A 371 -9.55 -6.06 25.28
CA ALA A 371 -10.98 -6.21 25.02
C ALA A 371 -11.38 -7.69 24.91
N TYR A 372 -10.63 -8.48 24.13
CA TYR A 372 -10.84 -9.93 24.04
C TYR A 372 -10.59 -10.67 25.37
N MET A 373 -9.57 -10.25 26.13
CA MET A 373 -9.35 -10.79 27.48
C MET A 373 -10.57 -10.53 28.39
N ASN A 374 -11.26 -9.41 28.21
CA ASN A 374 -12.48 -9.08 28.94
C ASN A 374 -13.77 -9.63 28.30
N GLY A 375 -13.66 -10.56 27.34
CA GLY A 375 -14.80 -11.18 26.67
C GLY A 375 -15.54 -10.27 25.70
N LYS A 376 -14.99 -9.11 25.35
CA LYS A 376 -15.55 -8.14 24.40
C LYS A 376 -14.92 -8.34 23.02
N LYS A 377 -15.70 -8.10 21.96
CA LYS A 377 -15.16 -7.98 20.59
C LYS A 377 -14.91 -6.50 20.28
N PRO A 378 -13.66 -6.06 20.18
CA PRO A 378 -13.35 -4.66 19.91
C PRO A 378 -13.57 -4.30 18.43
N THR A 379 -13.61 -3.00 18.16
CA THR A 379 -13.62 -2.46 16.80
C THR A 379 -12.23 -1.97 16.41
N SER A 380 -11.83 -2.25 15.17
CA SER A 380 -10.59 -1.74 14.61
C SER A 380 -10.68 -0.21 14.47
N LYS A 381 -9.66 0.49 14.94
CA LYS A 381 -9.50 1.94 14.73
C LYS A 381 -8.29 2.14 13.83
N VAL A 382 -8.55 2.58 12.60
CA VAL A 382 -7.52 3.05 11.69
C VAL A 382 -7.35 4.56 11.85
N VAL A 383 -6.12 5.05 11.67
CA VAL A 383 -5.90 6.48 11.51
C VAL A 383 -6.50 6.86 10.16
N VAL A 384 -7.58 7.64 10.19
CA VAL A 384 -8.21 8.14 8.98
C VAL A 384 -7.36 9.28 8.45
N SER A 385 -6.59 9.05 7.39
CA SER A 385 -6.12 10.14 6.53
C SER A 385 -7.32 10.66 5.73
N LYS A 386 -8.07 11.61 6.29
CA LYS A 386 -9.16 12.29 5.57
C LYS A 386 -8.58 13.11 4.41
N PRO A 387 -9.13 13.05 3.18
CA PRO A 387 -8.97 14.11 2.20
C PRO A 387 -10.05 15.19 2.44
N GLY A 388 -9.63 16.42 2.78
CA GLY A 388 -10.45 17.63 2.63
C GLY A 388 -10.59 18.53 3.86
N SER A 389 -9.71 19.53 3.97
CA SER A 389 -10.02 20.96 3.88
C SER A 389 -8.68 21.70 4.02
N ALA A 390 -8.50 22.83 3.34
CA ALA A 390 -7.73 23.89 3.96
C ALA A 390 -8.40 24.13 5.32
N SER A 391 -7.85 23.59 6.39
CA SER A 391 -8.23 23.98 7.74
C SER A 391 -7.04 24.77 8.25
N THR A 392 -7.24 26.08 8.28
CA THR A 392 -6.49 27.03 9.09
C THR A 392 -5.95 26.33 10.33
N PRO A 393 -4.62 26.31 10.55
CA PRO A 393 -4.05 25.62 11.70
C PRO A 393 -4.36 26.41 12.96
N ALA A 394 -4.94 25.73 13.94
CA ALA A 394 -4.99 26.17 15.32
C ALA A 394 -4.82 24.92 16.21
N THR A 395 -3.94 24.86 17.21
CA THR A 395 -3.03 25.86 17.80
C THR A 395 -2.16 25.15 18.84
N ARG A 396 -0.84 25.27 18.73
CA ARG A 396 -0.05 25.91 19.80
C ARG A 396 0.81 26.94 19.10
N LYS A 397 0.60 28.22 19.42
CA LYS A 397 1.59 29.25 19.16
C LYS A 397 2.61 29.10 20.28
N ASP A 398 3.88 28.97 19.95
CA ASP A 398 4.91 29.38 20.90
C ASP A 398 4.88 30.91 21.03
N ALA A 399 5.59 31.47 22.00
CA ALA A 399 5.62 32.91 22.25
C ALA A 399 6.12 33.74 21.04
N ASN A 400 6.68 33.09 20.01
CA ASN A 400 7.30 33.69 18.83
C ASN A 400 6.45 33.56 17.54
N GLY A 401 5.23 33.03 17.63
CA GLY A 401 4.26 33.01 16.53
C GLY A 401 4.39 31.85 15.54
N TYR A 402 5.24 30.86 15.82
CA TYR A 402 5.38 29.67 14.98
C TYR A 402 4.28 28.63 15.24
N ARG A 403 3.94 27.88 14.19
CA ARG A 403 3.07 26.71 14.20
C ARG A 403 3.90 25.47 13.91
N GLU A 404 3.58 24.33 14.49
CA GLU A 404 4.27 23.06 14.18
C GLU A 404 3.42 22.21 13.25
N ASN A 405 4.00 21.74 12.14
CA ASN A 405 3.33 20.81 11.22
C ASN A 405 3.61 19.34 11.63
N PRO A 406 2.91 18.35 11.03
CA PRO A 406 3.11 16.93 11.36
C PRO A 406 4.52 16.37 11.09
N HIS A 407 5.38 17.12 10.39
CA HIS A 407 6.78 16.78 10.14
C HIS A 407 7.74 17.36 11.19
N GLY A 408 7.21 18.00 12.25
CA GLY A 408 8.00 18.65 13.29
C GLY A 408 8.61 19.98 12.87
N THR A 409 8.26 20.46 11.67
CA THR A 409 8.70 21.77 11.16
C THR A 409 7.93 22.86 11.89
N LEU A 410 8.66 23.78 12.52
CA LEU A 410 8.07 25.02 13.00
C LEU A 410 7.99 25.98 11.82
N TYR A 411 6.82 26.55 11.53
CA TYR A 411 6.63 27.45 10.40
C TYR A 411 5.72 28.62 10.77
N LYS A 412 5.94 29.75 10.10
CA LYS A 412 5.09 30.94 10.18
C LYS A 412 5.05 31.62 8.82
N GLU A 413 3.96 32.33 8.56
CA GLU A 413 3.85 33.23 7.41
C GLU A 413 4.72 34.47 7.64
N GLU A 414 5.50 34.85 6.65
CA GLU A 414 6.34 36.05 6.67
C GLU A 414 6.59 36.49 5.23
N HIS A 415 6.16 37.70 4.89
CA HIS A 415 6.36 38.27 3.56
C HIS A 415 7.52 39.27 3.60
N ALA A 416 8.64 38.92 2.99
CA ALA A 416 9.81 39.80 2.90
C ALA A 416 10.67 39.41 1.69
N THR A 417 11.76 40.16 1.50
CA THR A 417 12.77 39.84 0.49
C THR A 417 14.02 39.27 1.14
N PHE A 418 14.67 38.32 0.47
CA PHE A 418 15.98 37.82 0.88
C PHE A 418 16.98 37.99 -0.26
N THR A 419 18.10 38.66 0.00
CA THR A 419 19.22 38.78 -0.94
C THR A 419 20.41 37.98 -0.44
N ALA A 420 20.81 36.95 -1.19
CA ALA A 420 21.87 36.04 -0.78
C ALA A 420 23.25 36.71 -0.85
N ASN A 421 24.13 36.48 0.12
CA ASN A 421 25.54 36.91 0.05
C ASN A 421 26.51 35.78 -0.34
N ALA A 422 26.00 34.58 -0.54
CA ALA A 422 26.72 33.39 -0.98
C ALA A 422 25.85 32.56 -1.94
N ASN A 423 26.44 31.58 -2.62
CA ASN A 423 25.68 30.60 -3.39
C ASN A 423 25.04 29.58 -2.45
N ILE A 424 23.72 29.43 -2.51
CA ILE A 424 22.96 28.58 -1.60
C ILE A 424 22.13 27.58 -2.39
N ILE A 425 22.23 26.30 -2.03
CA ILE A 425 21.45 25.21 -2.65
C ILE A 425 19.99 25.31 -2.18
N THR A 426 19.06 25.28 -3.12
CA THR A 426 17.62 25.24 -2.85
C THR A 426 17.04 23.84 -2.98
N ARG A 427 15.86 23.60 -2.38
CA ARG A 427 15.21 22.29 -2.29
C ARG A 427 13.77 22.33 -2.81
N TYR A 428 13.32 21.24 -3.42
CA TYR A 428 11.91 20.99 -3.68
C TYR A 428 11.24 20.29 -2.49
N VAL A 429 9.91 20.26 -2.47
CA VAL A 429 9.07 19.50 -1.53
C VAL A 429 9.01 20.04 -0.09
N GLY A 430 10.10 20.49 0.51
CA GLY A 430 10.09 20.99 1.89
C GLY A 430 11.45 21.48 2.43
N PRO A 431 11.48 21.94 3.70
CA PRO A 431 12.66 22.49 4.36
C PRO A 431 13.58 21.40 4.94
N PHE A 432 14.10 20.51 4.08
CA PHE A 432 15.07 19.48 4.46
C PHE A 432 16.22 19.39 3.46
N THR A 433 17.45 19.27 3.96
CA THR A 433 18.67 19.21 3.15
C THR A 433 18.80 17.93 2.34
N ASN A 434 18.10 16.86 2.70
CA ASN A 434 18.09 15.60 1.96
C ASN A 434 17.09 15.56 0.78
N LEU A 435 16.27 16.61 0.60
CA LEU A 435 15.29 16.67 -0.48
C LEU A 435 15.92 17.02 -1.84
N PRO A 436 15.26 16.72 -2.97
CA PRO A 436 15.80 17.00 -4.29
C PRO A 436 16.23 18.45 -4.43
N GLN A 437 17.43 18.65 -4.99
CA GLN A 437 17.95 19.99 -5.27
C GLN A 437 17.06 20.67 -6.32
N ALA A 438 16.54 21.85 -5.98
CA ALA A 438 15.76 22.67 -6.91
C ALA A 438 16.66 23.52 -7.81
N GLY A 439 17.78 23.98 -7.27
CA GLY A 439 18.73 24.84 -7.96
C GLY A 439 19.74 25.43 -6.99
N ILE A 440 20.35 26.53 -7.39
CA ILE A 440 21.28 27.31 -6.57
C ILE A 440 20.86 28.78 -6.69
N LEU A 441 20.54 29.43 -5.56
CA LEU A 441 20.42 30.87 -5.51
C LEU A 441 21.83 31.46 -5.41
N LYS A 442 22.25 32.20 -6.43
CA LYS A 442 23.60 32.77 -6.49
C LYS A 442 23.74 34.00 -5.58
N ALA A 443 24.96 34.27 -5.14
CA ALA A 443 25.28 35.49 -4.40
C ALA A 443 24.82 36.73 -5.20
N GLY A 444 24.20 37.68 -4.50
CA GLY A 444 23.61 38.91 -5.07
C GLY A 444 22.18 38.75 -5.60
N GLN A 445 21.64 37.53 -5.72
CA GLN A 445 20.26 37.33 -6.17
C GLN A 445 19.25 37.53 -5.03
N THR A 446 18.14 38.16 -5.38
CA THR A 446 17.02 38.44 -4.48
C THR A 446 15.81 37.56 -4.80
N ILE A 447 15.17 37.02 -3.76
CA ILE A 447 13.88 36.32 -3.84
C ILE A 447 12.86 37.00 -2.92
N ILE A 448 11.59 36.90 -3.29
CA ILE A 448 10.45 37.29 -2.46
C ILE A 448 9.90 36.01 -1.86
N TYR A 449 9.85 35.90 -0.53
CA TYR A 449 9.32 34.73 0.17
C TYR A 449 8.09 35.10 0.97
N ASP A 450 7.28 34.08 1.28
CA ASP A 450 5.99 34.22 1.99
C ASP A 450 5.92 33.36 3.27
N GLU A 451 6.98 32.59 3.57
CA GLU A 451 7.01 31.64 4.67
C GLU A 451 8.41 31.47 5.26
N VAL A 452 8.50 31.38 6.59
CA VAL A 452 9.72 31.02 7.32
C VAL A 452 9.50 29.73 8.08
N MET A 453 10.48 28.82 8.02
CA MET A 453 10.45 27.52 8.70
C MET A 453 11.72 27.27 9.50
N LYS A 454 11.64 26.52 10.60
CA LYS A 454 12.77 25.96 11.35
C LYS A 454 12.70 24.44 11.24
N GLN A 455 13.70 23.85 10.61
CA GLN A 455 13.76 22.41 10.36
C GLN A 455 15.16 21.97 9.96
N ASP A 456 15.52 20.72 10.27
CA ASP A 456 16.73 20.07 9.77
C ASP A 456 18.04 20.84 10.07
N GLY A 457 18.08 21.54 11.20
CA GLY A 457 19.24 22.34 11.62
C GLY A 457 19.36 23.73 10.97
N TYR A 458 18.33 24.20 10.26
CA TYR A 458 18.33 25.49 9.58
C TYR A 458 17.03 26.28 9.77
N ILE A 459 17.13 27.60 9.60
CA ILE A 459 15.99 28.43 9.24
C ILE A 459 15.90 28.46 7.72
N TRP A 460 14.71 28.22 7.20
CA TRP A 460 14.38 28.20 5.78
C TRP A 460 13.40 29.29 5.44
N VAL A 461 13.43 29.74 4.18
CA VAL A 461 12.37 30.55 3.57
C VAL A 461 11.74 29.79 2.40
N GLY A 462 10.44 29.97 2.22
CA GLY A 462 9.66 29.34 1.15
C GLY A 462 9.20 30.37 0.14
N TYR A 463 9.43 30.12 -1.14
CA TYR A 463 8.99 31.00 -2.23
C TYR A 463 8.56 30.20 -3.47
N THR A 464 7.77 30.83 -4.33
CA THR A 464 7.40 30.27 -5.62
C THR A 464 8.35 30.80 -6.70
N ALA A 465 9.08 29.90 -7.35
CA ALA A 465 10.03 30.25 -8.41
C ALA A 465 9.31 30.64 -9.72
N TYR A 466 10.06 31.21 -10.68
CA TYR A 466 9.51 31.68 -11.96
C TYR A 466 8.81 30.57 -12.77
N ASP A 467 9.22 29.30 -12.61
CA ASP A 467 8.58 28.15 -13.25
C ASP A 467 7.31 27.66 -12.52
N GLY A 468 6.83 28.43 -11.53
CA GLY A 468 5.62 28.15 -10.76
C GLY A 468 5.79 27.10 -9.66
N LYS A 469 7.00 26.55 -9.47
CA LYS A 469 7.24 25.53 -8.44
C LYS A 469 7.59 26.16 -7.09
N ARG A 470 7.16 25.48 -6.03
CA ARG A 470 7.51 25.84 -4.65
C ARG A 470 8.94 25.41 -4.34
N VAL A 471 9.75 26.35 -3.85
CA VAL A 471 11.16 26.17 -3.53
C VAL A 471 11.43 26.57 -2.08
N TYR A 472 12.31 25.83 -1.43
CA TYR A 472 12.73 26.03 -0.05
C TYR A 472 14.23 26.32 0.01
N LEU A 473 14.60 27.39 0.71
CA LEU A 473 15.97 27.91 0.76
C LEU A 473 16.42 28.03 2.22
N PRO A 474 17.51 27.36 2.65
CA PRO A 474 18.07 27.56 3.98
C PRO A 474 18.82 28.90 4.01
N VAL A 475 18.57 29.74 5.02
CA VAL A 475 19.15 31.10 5.11
C VAL A 475 20.13 31.27 6.27
N ARG A 476 20.08 30.38 7.26
CA ARG A 476 21.05 30.27 8.37
C ARG A 476 20.88 28.97 9.13
N THR A 477 21.86 28.63 9.96
CA THR A 477 21.74 27.50 10.90
C THR A 477 20.80 27.82 12.07
N TRP A 478 20.20 26.77 12.61
CA TRP A 478 19.30 26.79 13.76
C TRP A 478 19.49 25.54 14.61
N ASP A 479 19.62 25.72 15.92
CA ASP A 479 19.69 24.64 16.90
C ASP A 479 18.33 24.45 17.58
N ARG A 480 17.76 23.25 17.49
CA ARG A 480 16.40 22.97 17.99
C ARG A 480 16.29 22.94 19.51
N GLU A 481 17.36 22.55 20.20
CA GLU A 481 17.33 22.37 21.65
C GLU A 481 17.48 23.72 22.38
N THR A 482 18.28 24.63 21.80
CA THR A 482 18.60 25.94 22.40
C THR A 482 17.84 27.11 21.75
N ASP A 483 17.15 26.87 20.64
CA ASP A 483 16.58 27.87 19.73
C ASP A 483 17.61 28.90 19.19
N SER A 484 18.90 28.59 19.32
CA SER A 484 19.99 29.46 18.87
C SER A 484 20.09 29.50 17.36
N VAL A 485 20.56 30.62 16.82
CA VAL A 485 20.57 30.89 15.39
C VAL A 485 21.91 31.43 14.94
N GLY A 486 22.40 30.92 13.81
CA GLY A 486 23.67 31.34 13.23
C GLY A 486 23.60 32.66 12.48
N LYS A 487 24.74 33.06 11.90
CA LYS A 487 24.82 34.21 11.01
C LYS A 487 23.94 34.00 9.77
N LEU A 488 23.23 35.05 9.37
CA LEU A 488 22.43 35.06 8.15
C LEU A 488 23.33 35.05 6.90
N TRP A 489 23.00 34.19 5.92
CA TRP A 489 23.72 34.07 4.64
C TRP A 489 23.21 35.05 3.58
N GLY A 490 22.84 36.25 4.02
CA GLY A 490 22.26 37.28 3.19
C GLY A 490 21.70 38.42 4.02
N VAL A 491 20.83 39.21 3.40
CA VAL A 491 20.10 40.32 4.03
C VAL A 491 18.60 40.10 3.79
N ILE A 492 17.81 40.28 4.84
CA ILE A 492 16.34 40.31 4.76
C ILE A 492 15.93 41.79 4.79
N ASN A 493 15.08 42.21 3.84
CA ASN A 493 14.49 43.56 3.80
C ASN A 493 12.97 43.49 3.67
#